data_AF-A0A7C1G3V2-F1
#
_entry.id   AF-A0A7C1G3V2-F1
#
_cell.length_a   1.000
_cell.length_b   1.000
_cell.length_c   1.000
_cell.angle_alpha   90.00
_cell.angle_beta   90.00
_cell.angle_gamma   90.00
#
_symmetry.space_group_name_H-M   'P 1'
#
loop_
_entity.id
_entity.type
_entity.pdbx_description
1 polymer ?
#
loop_
_entity_poly.entity_id
_entity_poly.type
_entity_poly.pdbx_seq_one_letter_code
_entity_poly.pdbx_strand_id
1 'polypeptide(L)'
;MSLRDTLRILRQRGWIALLIAILTAAAAFGFSEMQTPVYKSTITLSISTRPDWGTSQAAKALLRNYAANMYSLPWAQQVIDRLQLDVTPEDLKSRVTIDPDETRFTLQIDVKDYSPELANRIAETWAQLTVEWRQQENQRLLEKRDWVNASIIEPPKATLYSPQTKINTLAGFILGTLVGALVVFGLEWIESGVVRTPEDMERFAGLTVLGAIPTVAVDGTGRATQRARTRPQ
;
A
#
# COMPACT_ATOMS: atom_id res chain seq x y z
N MET A 1 -18.80 -28.78 -5.18
CA MET A 1 -17.36 -28.96 -5.46
C MET A 1 -16.72 -29.62 -4.25
N SER A 2 -16.15 -30.81 -4.40
CA SER A 2 -15.44 -31.46 -3.30
C SER A 2 -14.05 -30.82 -3.12
N LEU A 3 -13.46 -30.88 -1.92
CA LEU A 3 -12.10 -30.40 -1.66
C LEU A 3 -11.06 -31.04 -2.61
N ARG A 4 -11.32 -32.26 -3.08
CA ARG A 4 -10.46 -32.98 -4.03
C ARG A 4 -10.50 -32.35 -5.43
N ASP A 5 -11.63 -31.80 -5.83
CA ASP A 5 -11.79 -31.14 -7.13
C ASP A 5 -11.00 -29.82 -7.14
N THR A 6 -11.08 -29.04 -6.06
CA THR A 6 -10.31 -27.78 -5.92
C THR A 6 -8.80 -28.02 -5.95
N LEU A 7 -8.33 -29.09 -5.28
CA LEU A 7 -6.91 -29.49 -5.29
C LEU A 7 -6.44 -29.94 -6.67
N ARG A 8 -7.29 -30.65 -7.43
CA ARG A 8 -6.95 -31.07 -8.81
C ARG A 8 -6.79 -29.86 -9.73
N ILE A 9 -7.72 -28.90 -9.66
CA ILE A 9 -7.70 -27.65 -10.44
C ILE A 9 -6.42 -26.87 -10.13
N LEU A 10 -6.08 -26.71 -8.85
CA LEU A 10 -4.89 -25.98 -8.44
C LEU A 10 -3.60 -26.64 -8.93
N ARG A 11 -3.54 -27.98 -8.98
CA ARG A 11 -2.35 -28.71 -9.44
C ARG A 11 -2.17 -28.66 -10.96
N GLN A 12 -3.26 -28.61 -11.72
CA GLN A 12 -3.21 -28.65 -13.19
C GLN A 12 -3.09 -27.25 -13.82
N ARG A 13 -3.68 -26.23 -13.19
CA ARG A 13 -3.78 -24.85 -13.75
C ARG A 13 -3.35 -23.75 -12.78
N GLY A 14 -2.96 -24.07 -11.54
CA GLY A 14 -2.51 -23.07 -10.56
C GLY A 14 -1.29 -22.27 -11.00
N TRP A 15 -0.50 -22.79 -11.95
CA TRP A 15 0.61 -22.04 -12.56
C TRP A 15 0.14 -20.78 -13.30
N ILE A 16 -1.07 -20.79 -13.89
CA ILE A 16 -1.66 -19.61 -14.56
C ILE A 16 -1.93 -18.52 -13.53
N ALA A 17 -2.54 -18.88 -12.40
CA ALA A 17 -2.79 -17.94 -11.31
C ALA A 17 -1.47 -17.37 -10.74
N LEU A 18 -0.44 -18.20 -10.60
CA LEU A 18 0.88 -17.76 -10.16
C LEU A 18 1.55 -16.81 -11.16
N LEU A 19 1.47 -17.09 -12.47
CA LEU A 19 2.01 -16.19 -13.49
C LEU A 19 1.30 -14.83 -13.49
N ILE A 20 -0.03 -14.81 -13.36
CA ILE A 20 -0.80 -13.57 -13.28
C ILE A 20 -0.41 -12.79 -12.01
N ALA A 21 -0.25 -13.48 -10.87
CA ALA A 21 0.20 -12.87 -9.62
C ALA A 21 1.60 -12.25 -9.75
N ILE A 22 2.55 -12.95 -10.37
CA ILE A 22 3.90 -12.43 -10.61
C ILE A 22 3.88 -11.25 -11.59
N LEU A 23 3.11 -11.35 -12.69
CA LEU A 23 3.02 -10.30 -13.70
C LEU A 23 2.45 -8.99 -13.12
N THR A 24 1.36 -9.10 -12.35
CA THR A 24 0.74 -7.95 -11.69
C THR A 24 1.62 -7.36 -10.59
N ALA A 25 2.32 -8.18 -9.82
CA ALA A 25 3.31 -7.72 -8.85
C ALA A 25 4.46 -6.95 -9.53
N ALA A 26 5.01 -7.49 -10.64
CA ALA A 26 6.05 -6.83 -11.42
C ALA A 26 5.56 -5.51 -12.03
N ALA A 27 4.32 -5.47 -12.54
CA ALA A 27 3.71 -4.25 -13.03
C ALA A 27 3.51 -3.21 -11.92
N ALA A 28 3.04 -3.61 -10.74
CA ALA A 28 2.88 -2.72 -9.58
C ALA A 28 4.21 -2.18 -9.06
N PHE A 29 5.26 -3.01 -9.05
CA PHE A 29 6.62 -2.61 -8.72
C PHE A 29 7.15 -1.57 -9.73
N GLY A 30 7.08 -1.88 -11.03
CA GLY A 30 7.53 -0.97 -12.09
C GLY A 30 6.77 0.35 -12.07
N PHE A 31 5.45 0.31 -11.90
CA PHE A 31 4.63 1.51 -11.75
C PHE A 31 5.01 2.33 -10.51
N SER A 32 5.32 1.68 -9.39
CA SER A 32 5.75 2.36 -8.17
C SER A 32 7.09 3.07 -8.36
N GLU A 33 8.09 2.42 -8.96
CA GLU A 33 9.41 3.02 -9.24
C GLU A 33 9.34 4.23 -10.20
N MET A 34 8.32 4.30 -11.05
CA MET A 34 8.11 5.45 -11.95
C MET A 34 7.44 6.65 -11.27
N GLN A 35 6.89 6.50 -10.07
CA GLN A 35 6.26 7.60 -9.35
C GLN A 35 7.29 8.57 -8.78
N THR A 36 6.98 9.86 -8.80
CA THR A 36 7.80 10.88 -8.15
C THR A 36 7.85 10.64 -6.65
N PRO A 37 9.05 10.50 -6.04
CA PRO A 37 9.17 10.26 -4.61
C PRO A 37 8.70 11.47 -3.82
N VAL A 38 7.86 11.23 -2.81
CA VAL A 38 7.45 12.23 -1.84
C VAL A 38 8.10 11.88 -0.51
N TYR A 39 8.82 12.83 0.05
CA TYR A 39 9.47 12.72 1.35
C TYR A 39 8.60 13.37 2.42
N LYS A 40 8.59 12.77 3.60
CA LYS A 40 7.95 13.34 4.78
C LYS A 40 9.00 13.64 5.83
N SER A 41 9.13 14.90 6.21
CA SER A 41 9.92 15.35 7.36
C SER A 41 9.03 15.43 8.59
N THR A 42 9.46 14.78 9.66
CA THR A 42 8.79 14.80 10.96
C THR A 42 9.69 15.52 11.95
N ILE A 43 9.13 16.48 12.68
CA ILE A 43 9.77 17.21 13.78
C ILE A 43 8.84 17.22 15.00
N THR A 44 9.40 17.06 16.20
CA THR A 44 8.61 16.96 17.43
C THR A 44 9.01 18.05 18.41
N LEU A 45 8.03 18.81 18.88
CA LEU A 45 8.19 19.81 19.93
C LEU A 45 7.57 19.32 21.23
N SER A 46 8.24 19.57 22.36
CA SER A 46 7.65 19.44 23.68
C SER A 46 7.05 20.77 24.11
N ILE A 47 5.84 20.72 24.67
CA ILE A 47 5.18 21.86 25.29
C ILE A 47 5.17 21.62 26.80
N SER A 48 6.01 22.38 27.51
CA SER A 48 6.15 22.26 28.95
C SER A 48 5.49 23.45 29.66
N THR A 49 4.61 23.14 30.61
CA THR A 49 3.84 24.10 31.41
C THR A 49 4.19 23.93 32.89
N ARG A 50 3.52 24.68 33.78
CA ARG A 50 3.63 24.41 35.20
C ARG A 50 3.14 23.01 35.59
N PRO A 51 3.72 22.40 36.65
CA PRO A 51 3.23 21.16 37.23
C PRO A 51 1.81 21.25 37.82
N ASP A 52 1.34 22.43 38.23
CA ASP A 52 0.02 22.66 38.88
C ASP A 52 -1.14 22.83 37.88
N TRP A 53 -0.86 22.96 36.57
CA TRP A 53 -1.85 22.85 35.49
C TRP A 53 -2.46 21.44 35.36
N GLY A 54 -2.29 20.59 36.37
CA GLY A 54 -2.68 19.19 36.50
C GLY A 54 -4.18 18.86 36.39
N THR A 55 -5.02 19.74 35.84
CA THR A 55 -6.18 19.25 35.10
C THR A 55 -5.70 18.90 33.70
N SER A 56 -5.46 17.62 33.46
CA SER A 56 -5.00 17.10 32.15
C SER A 56 -5.80 17.69 30.97
N GLN A 57 -7.07 18.02 31.18
CA GLN A 57 -7.97 18.57 30.16
C GLN A 57 -7.64 20.01 29.71
N ALA A 58 -7.24 20.92 30.62
CA ALA A 58 -6.90 22.29 30.24
C ALA A 58 -5.61 22.32 29.41
N ALA A 59 -4.60 21.56 29.84
CA ALA A 59 -3.36 21.39 29.09
C ALA A 59 -3.59 20.77 27.71
N LYS A 60 -4.44 19.73 27.62
CA LYS A 60 -4.86 19.14 26.35
C LYS A 60 -5.60 20.14 25.44
N ALA A 61 -6.50 20.94 25.99
CA ALA A 61 -7.22 21.96 25.23
C ALA A 61 -6.28 23.03 24.67
N LEU A 62 -5.29 23.47 25.45
CA LEU A 62 -4.25 24.40 25.00
C LEU A 62 -3.36 23.78 23.92
N LEU A 63 -2.95 22.52 24.07
CA LEU A 63 -2.16 21.81 23.07
C LEU A 63 -2.90 21.73 21.72
N ARG A 64 -4.20 21.40 21.75
CA ARG A 64 -5.06 21.42 20.54
C ARG A 64 -5.21 22.82 19.96
N ASN A 65 -5.34 23.85 20.80
CA ASN A 65 -5.39 25.24 20.35
C ASN A 65 -4.10 25.67 19.64
N TYR A 66 -2.93 25.28 20.16
CA TYR A 66 -1.65 25.53 19.52
C TYR A 66 -1.54 24.82 18.17
N ALA A 67 -1.94 23.55 18.09
CA ALA A 67 -1.98 22.83 16.82
C ALA A 67 -2.87 23.55 15.78
N ALA A 68 -4.06 23.99 16.19
CA ALA A 68 -4.97 24.74 15.31
C ALA A 68 -4.40 26.09 14.86
N ASN A 69 -3.72 26.81 15.76
CA ASN A 69 -3.09 28.09 15.45
C ASN A 69 -1.90 27.94 14.48
N MET A 70 -1.07 26.93 14.72
CA MET A 70 0.06 26.59 13.85
C MET A 70 -0.37 26.09 12.47
N TYR A 71 -1.59 25.58 12.33
CA TYR A 71 -2.20 25.14 11.06
C TYR A 71 -2.92 26.27 10.31
N SER A 72 -2.78 27.53 10.74
CA SER A 72 -3.46 28.67 10.11
C SER A 72 -2.73 29.20 8.86
N LEU A 73 -3.46 29.84 7.93
CA LEU A 73 -2.85 30.45 6.74
C LEU A 73 -1.82 31.54 7.07
N PRO A 74 -2.02 32.41 8.09
CA PRO A 74 -0.99 33.37 8.50
C PRO A 74 0.29 32.70 9.01
N TRP A 75 0.21 31.50 9.58
CA TRP A 75 1.39 30.75 10.01
C TRP A 75 2.16 30.22 8.80
N ALA A 76 1.44 29.65 7.82
CA ALA A 76 2.04 29.21 6.56
C ALA A 76 2.70 30.38 5.80
N GLN A 77 2.06 31.57 5.77
CA GLN A 77 2.64 32.76 5.16
C GLN A 77 3.96 33.17 5.82
N GLN A 78 4.06 33.14 7.15
CA GLN A 78 5.32 33.45 7.84
C GLN A 78 6.45 32.48 7.46
N VAL A 79 6.14 31.20 7.26
CA VAL A 79 7.12 30.21 6.78
C VAL A 79 7.54 30.50 5.35
N ILE A 80 6.58 30.85 4.48
CA ILE A 80 6.83 31.25 3.09
C ILE A 80 7.76 32.47 3.06
N ASP A 81 7.48 33.49 3.87
CA ASP A 81 8.27 34.72 3.92
C ASP A 81 9.68 34.46 4.45
N ARG A 82 9.83 33.59 5.45
CA ARG A 82 11.15 33.21 6.02
C ARG A 82 12.03 32.46 5.03
N LEU A 83 11.43 31.53 4.29
CA LEU A 83 12.14 30.65 3.37
C LEU A 83 12.14 31.15 1.92
N GLN A 84 11.43 32.26 1.64
CA GLN A 84 11.26 32.84 0.31
C GLN A 84 10.74 31.80 -0.70
N LEU A 85 9.68 31.08 -0.31
CA LEU A 85 9.10 30.02 -1.14
C LEU A 85 8.16 30.60 -2.19
N ASP A 86 8.22 30.05 -3.41
CA ASP A 86 7.31 30.41 -4.51
C ASP A 86 6.06 29.52 -4.50
N VAL A 87 5.28 29.59 -3.42
CA VAL A 87 4.04 28.82 -3.22
C VAL A 87 2.99 29.67 -2.51
N THR A 88 1.72 29.28 -2.60
CA THR A 88 0.64 29.92 -1.84
C THR A 88 0.54 29.35 -0.43
N PRO A 89 0.03 30.11 0.56
CA PRO A 89 -0.23 29.61 1.91
C PRO A 89 -1.13 28.37 1.94
N GLU A 90 -2.12 28.30 1.06
CA GLU A 90 -3.05 27.17 0.94
C GLU A 90 -2.32 25.91 0.49
N ASP A 91 -1.47 26.03 -0.53
CA ASP A 91 -0.66 24.92 -1.04
C ASP A 91 0.32 24.42 0.04
N LEU A 92 1.07 25.33 0.67
CA LEU A 92 1.98 24.95 1.74
C LEU A 92 1.25 24.28 2.92
N LYS A 93 0.13 24.87 3.36
CA LYS A 93 -0.70 24.30 4.43
C LYS A 93 -1.22 22.90 4.10
N SER A 94 -1.55 22.61 2.83
CA SER A 94 -2.03 21.29 2.40
C SER A 94 -0.97 20.19 2.55
N ARG A 95 0.31 20.57 2.57
CA ARG A 95 1.46 19.67 2.70
C ARG A 95 1.87 19.41 4.15
N VAL A 96 1.25 20.10 5.11
CA VAL A 96 1.60 20.06 6.53
C VAL A 96 0.47 19.46 7.36
N THR A 97 0.83 18.57 8.27
CA THR A 97 -0.05 18.04 9.32
C THR A 97 0.55 18.39 10.68
N ILE A 98 -0.30 18.80 11.62
CA ILE A 98 0.10 19.15 12.98
C ILE A 98 -0.75 18.36 13.96
N ASP A 99 -0.13 17.37 14.59
CA ASP A 99 -0.79 16.41 15.44
C ASP A 99 -0.37 16.60 16.90
N PRO A 100 -1.32 16.97 17.79
CA PRO A 100 -1.05 17.06 19.22
C PRO A 100 -1.07 15.66 19.87
N ASP A 101 0.05 15.25 20.46
CA ASP A 101 0.11 14.09 21.35
C ASP A 101 -0.26 14.51 22.77
N GLU A 102 -1.52 14.33 23.09
CA GLU A 102 -2.11 14.65 24.39
C GLU A 102 -1.58 13.84 25.57
N THR A 103 -0.89 12.73 25.30
CA THR A 103 -0.34 11.85 26.34
C THR A 103 1.09 12.28 26.69
N ARG A 104 1.89 12.59 25.66
CA ARG A 104 3.28 13.04 25.82
C ARG A 104 3.43 14.56 25.93
N PHE A 105 2.35 15.32 25.75
CA PHE A 105 2.35 16.79 25.69
C PHE A 105 3.33 17.32 24.63
N THR A 106 3.32 16.67 23.47
CA THR A 106 4.17 17.03 22.33
C THR A 106 3.32 17.45 21.13
N LEU A 107 3.87 18.29 20.26
CA LEU A 107 3.33 18.60 18.94
C LEU A 107 4.22 17.96 17.90
N GLN A 108 3.66 17.05 17.10
CA GLN A 108 4.33 16.50 15.94
C GLN A 108 3.92 17.29 14.70
N ILE A 109 4.91 17.77 13.95
CA ILE A 109 4.70 18.45 12.67
C ILE A 109 5.27 17.56 11.57
N ASP A 110 4.41 17.16 10.65
CA ASP A 110 4.75 16.38 9.47
C ASP A 110 4.65 17.28 8.23
N VAL A 111 5.73 17.39 7.46
CA VAL A 111 5.79 18.17 6.21
C VAL A 111 6.12 17.25 5.05
N LYS A 112 5.33 17.30 3.99
CA LYS A 112 5.54 16.52 2.76
C LYS A 112 6.10 17.40 1.64
N ASP A 113 7.18 16.97 1.01
CA ASP A 113 7.74 17.64 -0.16
C ASP A 113 8.49 16.66 -1.08
N TYR A 114 8.73 17.05 -2.33
CA TYR A 114 9.54 16.29 -3.27
C TYR A 114 11.05 16.40 -2.95
N SER A 115 11.50 17.48 -2.32
CA SER A 115 12.86 17.61 -1.81
C SER A 115 12.91 17.27 -0.31
N PRO A 116 13.70 16.27 0.11
CA PRO A 116 13.87 15.95 1.53
C PRO A 116 14.51 17.10 2.31
N GLU A 117 15.42 17.86 1.68
CA GLU A 117 16.04 19.04 2.28
C GLU A 117 15.03 20.16 2.49
N LEU A 118 14.18 20.43 1.49
CA LEU A 118 13.14 21.46 1.61
C LEU A 118 12.10 21.07 2.67
N ALA A 119 11.67 19.80 2.70
CA ALA A 119 10.77 19.30 3.75
C ALA A 119 11.35 19.53 5.15
N ASN A 120 12.64 19.24 5.37
CA ASN A 120 13.32 19.50 6.63
C ASN A 120 13.35 20.99 6.98
N ARG A 121 13.72 21.86 6.03
CA ARG A 121 13.77 23.31 6.28
C ARG A 121 12.40 23.89 6.62
N ILE A 122 11.35 23.45 5.93
CA ILE A 122 9.98 23.87 6.21
C ILE A 122 9.57 23.40 7.61
N ALA A 123 9.78 22.12 7.95
CA ALA A 123 9.46 21.58 9.27
C ALA A 123 10.24 22.31 10.38
N GLU A 124 11.52 22.56 10.17
CA GLU A 124 12.37 23.30 11.10
C GLU A 124 11.87 24.73 11.32
N THR A 125 11.58 25.45 10.24
CA THR A 125 11.08 26.83 10.30
C THR A 125 9.73 26.89 11.00
N TRP A 126 8.85 25.91 10.74
CA TRP A 126 7.55 25.80 11.41
C TRP A 126 7.72 25.69 12.93
N ALA A 127 8.64 24.82 13.38
CA ALA A 127 8.92 24.61 14.78
C ALA A 127 9.63 25.80 15.44
N GLN A 128 10.59 26.41 14.75
CA GLN A 128 11.29 27.61 15.23
C GLN A 128 10.31 28.78 15.43
N LEU A 129 9.37 28.99 14.49
CA LEU A 129 8.30 29.98 14.67
C LEU A 129 7.47 29.71 15.92
N THR A 130 7.18 28.45 16.25
CA THR A 130 6.46 28.10 17.49
C THR A 130 7.27 28.46 18.73
N VAL A 131 8.56 28.14 18.74
CA VAL A 131 9.47 28.48 19.85
C VAL A 131 9.55 29.99 20.04
N GLU A 132 9.75 30.74 18.96
CA GLU A 132 9.82 32.20 18.97
C GLU A 132 8.50 32.83 19.41
N TRP A 133 7.37 32.38 18.87
CA TRP A 133 6.04 32.85 19.27
C TRP A 133 5.79 32.61 20.76
N ARG A 134 6.15 31.43 21.27
CA ARG A 134 6.05 31.13 22.71
C ARG A 134 6.94 32.02 23.54
N GLN A 135 8.16 32.29 23.10
CA GLN A 135 9.08 33.18 23.80
C GLN A 135 8.55 34.61 23.86
N GLN A 136 7.99 35.13 22.77
CA GLN A 136 7.35 36.45 22.73
C GLN A 136 6.12 36.51 23.64
N GLU A 137 5.28 35.49 23.64
CA GLU A 137 4.09 35.45 24.50
C GLU A 137 4.46 35.34 25.98
N ASN A 138 5.50 34.58 26.33
CA ASN A 138 6.03 34.52 27.70
C ASN A 138 6.54 35.89 28.19
N GLN A 139 7.13 36.70 27.32
CA GLN A 139 7.60 38.05 27.68
C GLN A 139 6.46 39.02 28.02
N ARG A 140 5.24 38.73 27.59
CA ARG A 140 4.03 39.52 27.95
C ARG A 140 3.49 39.18 29.34
N LEU A 141 3.93 38.06 29.93
CA LEU A 141 3.50 37.60 31.24
C LEU A 141 4.38 38.20 32.34
N LEU A 142 3.75 38.68 33.41
CA LEU A 142 4.45 39.32 34.55
C LEU A 142 5.26 38.32 35.38
N GLU A 143 4.75 37.09 35.53
CA GLU A 143 5.40 36.07 36.34
C GLU A 143 5.99 34.95 35.50
N LYS A 144 7.29 34.65 35.69
CA LYS A 144 7.98 33.54 35.00
C LYS A 144 7.33 32.18 35.23
N ARG A 145 6.61 32.03 36.34
CA ARG A 145 5.89 30.80 36.63
C ARG A 145 4.74 30.55 35.65
N ASP A 146 4.18 31.55 34.99
CA ASP A 146 3.10 31.37 34.00
C ASP A 146 3.62 30.99 32.61
N TRP A 147 4.94 30.89 32.44
CA TRP A 147 5.55 30.62 31.14
C TRP A 147 5.21 29.23 30.64
N VAL A 148 4.83 29.17 29.37
CA VAL A 148 4.69 27.93 28.61
C VAL A 148 5.85 27.87 27.63
N ASN A 149 6.72 26.87 27.81
CA ASN A 149 7.92 26.69 27.01
C ASN A 149 7.64 25.71 25.88
N ALA A 150 8.10 26.05 24.68
CA ALA A 150 8.20 25.12 23.56
C ALA A 150 9.68 24.85 23.29
N SER A 151 10.05 23.58 23.12
CA SER A 151 11.39 23.21 22.71
C SER A 151 11.35 22.05 21.72
N ILE A 152 12.22 22.08 20.72
CA ILE A 152 12.39 20.97 19.78
C ILE A 152 13.08 19.83 20.53
N ILE A 153 12.44 18.66 20.57
CA ILE A 153 12.98 17.46 21.24
C ILE A 153 13.50 16.42 20.24
N GLU A 154 12.90 16.39 19.05
CA GLU A 154 13.38 15.56 17.94
C GLU A 154 13.55 16.49 16.73
N PRO A 155 14.78 16.64 16.19
CA PRO A 155 15.05 17.48 15.03
C PRO A 155 14.39 16.90 13.76
N PRO A 156 14.20 17.73 12.72
CA PRO A 156 13.48 17.31 11.52
C PRO A 156 14.25 16.21 10.79
N LYS A 157 13.56 15.11 10.44
CA LYS A 157 14.13 14.01 9.68
C LYS A 157 13.22 13.58 8.54
N ALA A 158 13.59 13.94 7.32
CA ALA A 158 12.94 13.49 6.10
C ALA A 158 13.18 12.00 5.83
N THR A 159 12.09 11.29 5.53
CA THR A 159 12.10 9.88 5.11
C THR A 159 11.19 9.69 3.90
N LEU A 160 11.46 8.67 3.09
CA LEU A 160 10.62 8.36 1.92
C LEU A 160 9.21 7.96 2.39
N TYR A 161 8.20 8.71 1.96
CA TYR A 161 6.80 8.48 2.33
C TYR A 161 6.04 7.72 1.23
N SER A 162 6.26 8.11 -0.03
CA SER A 162 5.69 7.49 -1.22
C SER A 162 6.74 7.48 -2.33
N PRO A 163 6.80 6.46 -3.20
CA PRO A 163 5.96 5.26 -3.26
C PRO A 163 6.32 4.21 -2.20
N GLN A 164 5.32 3.48 -1.70
CA GLN A 164 5.53 2.34 -0.80
C GLN A 164 5.70 1.05 -1.62
N THR A 165 6.82 0.92 -2.33
CA THR A 165 7.08 -0.15 -3.32
C THR A 165 6.79 -1.55 -2.79
N LYS A 166 7.21 -1.86 -1.55
CA LYS A 166 6.95 -3.15 -0.89
C LYS A 166 5.46 -3.44 -0.73
N ILE A 167 4.69 -2.44 -0.27
CA ILE A 167 3.25 -2.58 -0.04
C ILE A 167 2.51 -2.66 -1.37
N ASN A 168 2.85 -1.81 -2.33
CA ASN A 168 2.23 -1.81 -3.66
C ASN A 168 2.50 -3.12 -4.41
N THR A 169 3.72 -3.65 -4.33
CA THR A 169 4.08 -4.94 -4.95
C THR A 169 3.31 -6.09 -4.33
N LEU A 170 3.21 -6.13 -3.00
CA LEU A 170 2.44 -7.14 -2.28
C LEU A 170 0.94 -7.05 -2.60
N ALA A 171 0.39 -5.83 -2.64
CA ALA A 171 -1.00 -5.60 -3.06
C ALA A 171 -1.23 -6.06 -4.50
N GLY A 172 -0.31 -5.77 -5.42
CA GLY A 172 -0.32 -6.27 -6.79
C GLY A 172 -0.34 -7.80 -6.86
N PHE A 173 0.52 -8.46 -6.08
CA PHE A 173 0.56 -9.92 -6.00
C PHE A 173 -0.75 -10.53 -5.49
N ILE A 174 -1.32 -9.97 -4.42
CA ILE A 174 -2.59 -10.44 -3.85
C ILE A 174 -3.72 -10.26 -4.87
N LEU A 175 -3.82 -9.07 -5.48
CA LEU A 175 -4.84 -8.78 -6.47
C LEU A 175 -4.70 -9.70 -7.69
N GLY A 176 -3.49 -9.91 -8.20
CA GLY A 176 -3.22 -10.83 -9.30
C GLY A 176 -3.54 -12.27 -8.96
N THR A 177 -3.32 -12.70 -7.72
CA THR A 177 -3.71 -14.05 -7.27
C THR A 177 -5.24 -14.21 -7.30
N LEU A 178 -5.98 -13.20 -6.84
CA LEU A 178 -7.45 -13.21 -6.87
C LEU A 178 -7.98 -13.24 -8.30
N VAL A 179 -7.47 -12.37 -9.17
CA VAL A 179 -7.82 -12.36 -10.60
C VAL A 179 -7.43 -13.66 -11.27
N GLY A 180 -6.23 -14.18 -10.99
CA GLY A 180 -5.73 -15.43 -11.52
C GLY A 180 -6.59 -16.63 -11.09
N ALA A 181 -7.06 -16.66 -9.84
CA ALA A 181 -7.99 -17.67 -9.37
C ALA A 181 -9.32 -17.58 -10.13
N LEU A 182 -9.90 -16.39 -10.30
CA LEU A 182 -11.12 -16.20 -11.09
C LEU A 182 -10.96 -16.69 -12.54
N VAL A 183 -9.81 -16.40 -13.17
CA VAL A 183 -9.49 -16.88 -14.51
C VAL A 183 -9.40 -18.41 -14.55
N VAL A 184 -8.70 -19.03 -13.60
CA VAL A 184 -8.57 -20.49 -13.52
C VAL A 184 -9.95 -21.16 -13.31
N PHE A 185 -10.79 -20.62 -12.42
CA PHE A 185 -12.15 -21.12 -12.21
C PHE A 185 -13.04 -20.92 -13.43
N GLY A 186 -12.94 -19.78 -14.13
CA GLY A 186 -13.68 -19.53 -15.36
C GLY A 186 -13.29 -20.49 -16.49
N LEU A 187 -11.99 -20.76 -16.65
CA LEU A 187 -11.48 -21.74 -17.62
C LEU A 187 -11.97 -23.16 -17.30
N GLU A 188 -12.00 -23.55 -16.02
CA GLU A 188 -12.57 -24.84 -15.60
C GLU A 188 -14.09 -24.91 -15.84
N TRP A 189 -14.82 -23.82 -15.59
CA TRP A 189 -16.27 -23.76 -15.83
C TRP A 189 -16.61 -23.92 -17.32
N ILE A 190 -15.86 -23.26 -18.21
CA ILE A 190 -16.04 -23.41 -19.66
C ILE A 190 -15.70 -24.83 -20.10
N GLU A 191 -14.61 -25.42 -19.60
CA GLU A 191 -14.18 -26.76 -20.00
C GLU A 191 -15.09 -27.87 -19.45
N SER A 192 -15.65 -27.69 -18.25
CA SER A 192 -16.68 -28.60 -17.71
C SER A 192 -18.03 -28.46 -18.42
N GLY A 193 -18.28 -27.35 -19.12
CA GLY A 193 -19.42 -27.18 -20.02
C GLY A 193 -19.29 -27.93 -21.36
N VAL A 194 -18.10 -28.46 -21.68
CA VAL A 194 -17.90 -29.31 -22.87
C VAL A 194 -18.20 -30.77 -22.49
N VAL A 195 -19.40 -31.22 -22.84
CA VAL A 195 -19.90 -32.59 -22.71
C VAL A 195 -18.85 -33.58 -23.24
N ARG A 196 -18.19 -34.31 -22.32
CA ARG A 196 -17.16 -35.30 -22.66
C ARG A 196 -17.47 -36.69 -22.11
N THR A 197 -18.56 -36.80 -21.37
CA THR A 197 -19.08 -38.02 -20.75
C THR A 197 -20.26 -38.53 -21.59
N PRO A 198 -20.23 -39.80 -22.03
CA PRO A 198 -21.34 -40.41 -22.76
C PRO A 198 -22.69 -40.25 -22.03
N GLU A 199 -22.66 -40.25 -20.69
CA GLU A 199 -23.85 -40.11 -19.85
C GLU A 199 -24.55 -38.75 -19.98
N ASP A 200 -23.80 -37.68 -20.32
CA ASP A 200 -24.37 -36.33 -20.48
C ASP A 200 -25.00 -36.12 -21.86
N MET A 201 -24.58 -36.87 -22.90
CA MET A 201 -25.28 -36.90 -24.19
C MET A 201 -26.65 -37.58 -24.08
N GLU A 202 -26.75 -38.66 -23.29
CA GLU A 202 -28.01 -39.36 -23.04
C GLU A 202 -29.07 -38.46 -22.41
N ARG A 203 -28.67 -37.61 -21.47
CA ARG A 203 -29.56 -36.71 -20.73
C ARG A 203 -30.00 -35.48 -21.52
N PHE A 204 -29.14 -34.91 -22.36
CA PHE A 204 -29.46 -33.69 -23.11
C PHE A 204 -30.11 -33.95 -24.48
N ALA A 205 -29.73 -35.02 -25.17
CA ALA A 205 -30.27 -35.35 -26.49
C ALA A 205 -31.44 -36.34 -26.43
N GLY A 206 -31.68 -36.99 -25.28
CA GLY A 206 -32.72 -38.01 -25.13
C GLY A 206 -32.46 -39.29 -25.94
N LEU A 207 -31.21 -39.53 -26.33
CA LEU A 207 -30.79 -40.65 -27.17
C LEU A 207 -29.94 -41.63 -26.36
N THR A 208 -30.28 -42.91 -26.37
CA THR A 208 -29.46 -43.97 -25.77
C THR A 208 -28.11 -44.07 -26.47
N VAL A 209 -27.00 -44.05 -25.71
CA VAL A 209 -25.66 -44.26 -26.23
C VAL A 209 -25.48 -45.75 -26.53
N LEU A 210 -25.37 -46.10 -27.80
CA LEU A 210 -25.26 -47.49 -28.27
C LEU A 210 -23.83 -48.06 -28.23
N GLY A 211 -22.82 -47.23 -27.95
CA GLY A 211 -21.44 -47.67 -27.80
C GLY A 211 -20.43 -46.53 -27.89
N ALA A 212 -19.38 -46.60 -27.07
CA ALA A 212 -18.24 -45.69 -27.12
C ALA A 212 -17.13 -46.32 -27.97
N ILE A 213 -16.60 -45.57 -28.95
CA ILE A 213 -15.47 -46.02 -29.76
C ILE A 213 -14.19 -45.84 -28.92
N PRO A 214 -13.46 -46.92 -28.60
CA PRO A 214 -12.18 -46.78 -27.92
C PRO A 214 -11.19 -46.11 -28.87
N THR A 215 -10.47 -45.10 -28.40
CA THR A 215 -9.31 -44.56 -29.11
C THR A 215 -8.21 -45.62 -29.08
N VAL A 216 -8.09 -46.39 -30.15
CA VAL A 216 -6.99 -47.34 -30.35
C VAL A 216 -5.72 -46.52 -30.49
N ALA A 217 -4.79 -46.66 -29.54
CA ALA A 217 -3.42 -46.21 -29.72
C ALA A 217 -2.82 -46.99 -30.90
N VAL A 218 -2.60 -46.31 -32.02
CA VAL A 218 -1.91 -46.89 -33.17
C VAL A 218 -0.42 -46.95 -32.83
N ASP A 219 0.00 -48.06 -32.23
CA ASP A 219 1.42 -48.41 -32.15
C ASP A 219 1.91 -48.75 -33.57
N GLY A 220 2.53 -47.76 -34.21
CA GLY A 220 3.11 -47.89 -35.53
C GLY A 220 4.37 -48.77 -35.49
N THR A 221 4.23 -50.07 -35.76
CA THR A 221 5.32 -50.88 -36.32
C THR A 221 4.80 -51.86 -37.36
N GLY A 222 4.71 -51.39 -38.60
CA GLY A 222 4.61 -52.27 -39.77
C GLY A 222 5.98 -52.79 -40.16
N ARG A 223 6.15 -54.11 -40.26
CA ARG A 223 6.98 -54.72 -41.31
C ARG A 223 6.57 -56.17 -41.63
N ALA A 224 5.85 -56.24 -42.75
CA ALA A 224 5.94 -57.19 -43.85
C ALA A 224 6.29 -58.66 -43.56
N THR A 225 5.28 -59.48 -43.86
CA THR A 225 5.30 -60.89 -44.22
C THR A 225 6.37 -61.22 -45.28
N GLN A 226 7.17 -62.26 -45.05
CA GLN A 226 7.68 -63.08 -46.15
C GLN A 226 7.64 -64.56 -45.75
N ARG A 227 6.72 -65.28 -46.39
CA ARG A 227 6.65 -66.75 -46.38
C ARG A 227 7.80 -67.30 -47.23
N ALA A 228 8.54 -68.27 -46.70
CA ALA A 228 9.12 -69.34 -47.50
C ALA A 228 9.09 -70.64 -46.70
N ARG A 229 8.18 -71.53 -47.11
CA ARG A 229 8.21 -72.96 -46.78
C ARG A 229 9.37 -73.59 -47.58
N THR A 230 10.21 -74.37 -46.92
CA THR A 230 10.67 -75.68 -47.41
C THR A 230 11.16 -76.52 -46.24
N ARG A 231 10.92 -77.82 -46.33
CA ARG A 231 10.84 -78.84 -45.27
C ARG A 231 12.12 -79.74 -45.30
N PRO A 232 12.16 -80.92 -44.66
CA PRO A 232 13.06 -81.28 -43.56
C PRO A 232 14.22 -82.23 -43.94
N GLN A 233 15.19 -82.42 -43.03
CA GLN A 233 15.60 -83.70 -42.44
C GLN A 233 16.53 -83.42 -41.25
#